data_AF-A0A2H1H895-F1
#
_entry.id   AF-A0A2H1H895-F1
#
_cell.length_a   1.000
_cell.length_b   1.000
_cell.length_c   1.000
_cell.angle_alpha   90.00
_cell.angle_beta   90.00
_cell.angle_gamma   90.00
#
_symmetry.space_group_name_H-M   'P 1'
#
loop_
_entity.id
_entity.type
_entity.pdbx_description
1 polymer ?
#
loop_
_entity_poly.entity_id
_entity_poly.type
_entity_poly.pdbx_seq_one_letter_code
_entity_poly.pdbx_strand_id
1 'polypeptide(L)'
;MSLYYMTNCIATSALIYYENPRHDQFAAYCSAEENLIRCPVGYTSMGFDTAPNSRRGAETTVKKGTLVWYKERDYAGHFACLEDPEGMIEDIREVVDKFWDR
;
A
#
# COMPACT_ATOMS: atom_id res chain seq x y z
N MET A 1 8.66 -18.36 -9.66
CA MET A 1 9.34 -19.36 -8.80
C MET A 1 10.80 -19.57 -9.14
N SER A 2 11.20 -19.66 -10.41
CA SER A 2 12.61 -19.87 -10.78
C SER A 2 13.57 -18.85 -10.18
N LEU A 3 13.19 -17.55 -10.16
CA LEU A 3 14.00 -16.50 -9.53
C LEU A 3 14.29 -16.80 -8.04
N TYR A 4 13.24 -17.04 -7.25
CA TYR A 4 13.36 -17.35 -5.82
C TYR A 4 14.21 -18.58 -5.53
N TYR A 5 14.09 -19.62 -6.38
CA TYR A 5 14.90 -20.84 -6.26
C TYR A 5 16.37 -20.59 -6.59
N MET A 6 16.63 -19.95 -7.73
CA MET A 6 18.00 -19.71 -8.22
C MET A 6 18.78 -18.73 -7.34
N THR A 7 18.10 -17.79 -6.67
CA THR A 7 18.74 -16.84 -5.74
C THR A 7 18.68 -17.29 -4.28
N ASN A 8 18.06 -18.44 -4.00
CA ASN A 8 17.88 -19.00 -2.66
C ASN A 8 17.31 -18.01 -1.63
N CYS A 9 16.39 -17.13 -2.06
CA CYS A 9 15.89 -16.04 -1.22
C CYS A 9 14.55 -16.34 -0.51
N ILE A 10 13.94 -17.52 -0.73
CA ILE A 10 12.61 -17.82 -0.17
C ILE A 10 12.61 -17.77 1.36
N ALA A 11 13.62 -18.34 2.02
CA ALA A 11 13.69 -18.35 3.48
C ALA A 11 13.92 -16.95 4.06
N THR A 12 14.82 -16.16 3.47
CA THR A 12 15.13 -14.81 3.95
C THR A 12 14.01 -13.82 3.67
N SER A 13 13.25 -14.00 2.57
CA SER A 13 12.07 -13.17 2.28
C SER A 13 10.93 -13.33 3.29
N ALA A 14 10.91 -14.42 4.06
CA ALA A 14 9.87 -14.69 5.05
C ALA A 14 10.16 -14.07 6.44
N LEU A 15 11.33 -13.45 6.66
CA LEU A 15 11.70 -12.91 7.97
C LEU A 15 10.78 -11.79 8.46
N ILE A 16 10.22 -10.99 7.54
CA ILE A 16 9.28 -9.92 7.87
C ILE A 16 8.01 -10.41 8.59
N TYR A 17 7.63 -11.69 8.42
CA TYR A 17 6.47 -12.25 9.12
C TYR A 17 6.72 -12.45 10.63
N TYR A 18 7.99 -12.52 11.05
CA TYR A 18 8.37 -12.54 12.45
C TYR A 18 8.43 -11.14 13.05
N GLU A 19 8.90 -10.15 12.27
CA GLU A 19 9.06 -8.76 12.70
C GLU A 19 7.74 -7.97 12.71
N ASN A 20 6.82 -8.31 11.80
CA ASN A 20 5.55 -7.60 11.67
C ASN A 20 4.66 -7.81 12.90
N PRO A 21 3.83 -6.80 13.24
CA PRO A 21 2.75 -6.97 14.20
C PRO A 21 1.87 -8.16 13.82
N ARG A 22 1.35 -8.87 14.82
CA ARG A 22 0.38 -9.93 14.58
C ARG A 22 -0.83 -9.37 13.86
N HIS A 23 -1.45 -10.18 13.01
CA HIS A 23 -2.55 -9.73 12.15
C HIS A 23 -3.70 -9.08 12.94
N ASP A 24 -4.03 -9.63 14.11
CA ASP A 24 -5.06 -9.10 15.03
C ASP A 24 -4.70 -7.73 15.63
N GLN A 25 -3.42 -7.37 15.64
CA GLN A 25 -2.89 -6.12 16.18
C GLN A 25 -2.60 -5.09 15.07
N PHE A 26 -2.61 -5.50 13.80
CA PHE A 26 -2.16 -4.67 12.68
C PHE A 26 -2.94 -3.35 12.54
N ALA A 27 -4.27 -3.40 12.64
CA ALA A 27 -5.09 -2.20 12.54
C ALA A 27 -4.80 -1.18 13.67
N ALA A 28 -4.61 -1.68 14.90
CA ALA A 28 -4.25 -0.83 16.04
C ALA A 28 -2.84 -0.26 15.88
N TYR A 29 -1.90 -1.07 15.37
CA TYR A 29 -0.53 -0.62 15.09
C TYR A 29 -0.51 0.51 14.05
N CYS A 30 -1.22 0.36 12.93
CA CYS A 30 -1.25 1.35 11.85
C CYS A 30 -1.97 2.65 12.23
N SER A 31 -2.87 2.63 13.22
CA SER A 31 -3.63 3.81 13.67
C SER A 31 -3.07 4.47 14.92
N ALA A 32 -1.98 3.93 15.50
CA ALA A 32 -1.29 4.53 16.63
C ALA A 32 -0.63 5.87 16.22
N GLU A 33 -0.73 6.89 17.09
CA GLU A 33 -0.28 8.27 16.80
C GLU A 33 1.21 8.33 16.41
N GLU A 34 2.05 7.52 17.03
CA GLU A 34 3.47 7.38 16.71
C GLU A 34 3.71 6.90 15.28
N ASN A 35 2.86 6.00 14.78
CA ASN A 35 3.01 5.32 13.49
C ASN A 35 2.32 6.02 12.32
N LEU A 36 1.54 7.09 12.58
CA LEU A 36 0.86 7.83 11.52
C LEU A 36 1.85 8.39 10.50
N ILE A 37 1.52 8.21 9.22
CA ILE A 37 2.30 8.79 8.11
C ILE A 37 2.07 10.30 8.06
N ARG A 38 3.15 11.08 8.15
CA ARG A 38 3.10 12.55 8.26
C ARG A 38 3.39 13.29 6.96
N CYS A 39 3.93 12.60 5.95
CA CYS A 39 4.09 13.15 4.60
C CYS A 39 2.80 12.98 3.77
N PRO A 40 2.66 13.71 2.64
CA PRO A 40 1.55 13.49 1.71
C PRO A 40 1.50 12.04 1.20
N VAL A 41 0.32 11.44 1.23
CA VAL A 41 0.06 10.05 0.81
C VAL A 41 -0.98 10.02 -0.30
N GLY A 42 -0.67 9.28 -1.36
CA GLY A 42 -1.64 8.79 -2.34
C GLY A 42 -1.93 7.31 -2.09
N TYR A 43 -3.19 6.89 -2.22
CA TYR A 43 -3.58 5.49 -2.03
C TYR A 43 -4.57 5.02 -3.10
N THR A 44 -4.24 3.91 -3.77
CA THR A 44 -5.18 3.21 -4.67
C THR A 44 -5.72 1.98 -3.94
N SER A 45 -7.04 1.85 -3.86
CA SER A 45 -7.73 0.68 -3.28
C SER A 45 -8.09 -0.30 -4.40
N MET A 46 -7.54 -1.51 -4.34
CA MET A 46 -7.75 -2.56 -5.35
C MET A 46 -8.78 -3.58 -4.86
N GLY A 47 -9.88 -3.74 -5.59
CA GLY A 47 -11.05 -4.53 -5.15
C GLY A 47 -10.76 -5.99 -4.81
N PHE A 48 -9.75 -6.60 -5.46
CA PHE A 48 -9.34 -7.98 -5.23
C PHE A 48 -8.03 -8.12 -4.43
N ASP A 49 -7.59 -7.07 -3.73
CA ASP A 49 -6.48 -7.18 -2.78
C ASP A 49 -6.89 -8.01 -1.54
N THR A 50 -5.90 -8.44 -0.78
CA THR A 50 -6.05 -9.14 0.49
C THR A 50 -6.77 -8.31 1.56
N ALA A 51 -6.64 -6.97 1.51
CA ALA A 51 -7.28 -6.05 2.44
C ALA A 51 -7.53 -4.67 1.79
N PRO A 52 -8.47 -4.55 0.84
CA PRO A 52 -8.86 -3.26 0.28
C PRO A 52 -9.41 -2.35 1.38
N ASN A 53 -8.95 -1.10 1.41
CA ASN A 53 -9.42 -0.12 2.38
C ASN A 53 -10.26 0.96 1.70
N SER A 54 -11.39 1.29 2.32
CA SER A 54 -12.11 2.53 1.98
C SER A 54 -11.25 3.75 2.30
N ARG A 55 -11.56 4.91 1.70
CA ARG A 55 -10.88 6.18 2.01
C ARG A 55 -10.86 6.46 3.51
N ARG A 56 -11.98 6.28 4.20
CA ARG A 56 -12.08 6.49 5.65
C ARG A 56 -11.16 5.54 6.43
N GLY A 57 -10.98 4.31 5.96
CA GLY A 57 -10.04 3.35 6.55
C GLY A 57 -8.59 3.81 6.36
N ALA A 58 -8.21 4.19 5.14
CA ALA A 58 -6.88 4.73 4.84
C ALA A 58 -6.59 6.02 5.64
N GLU A 59 -7.60 6.88 5.88
CA GLU A 59 -7.44 8.09 6.69
C GLU A 59 -7.08 7.80 8.16
N THR A 60 -7.32 6.59 8.66
CA THR A 60 -6.92 6.21 10.04
C THR A 60 -5.44 5.96 10.21
N THR A 61 -4.69 5.78 9.11
CA THR A 61 -3.25 5.43 9.15
C THR A 61 -2.33 6.60 8.85
N VAL A 62 -2.90 7.77 8.61
CA VAL A 62 -2.18 8.99 8.26
C VAL A 62 -2.51 10.12 9.22
N LYS A 63 -1.63 11.10 9.34
CA LYS A 63 -1.96 12.33 10.07
C LYS A 63 -3.13 13.02 9.35
N LYS A 64 -4.07 13.57 10.13
CA LYS A 64 -5.24 14.26 9.56
C LYS A 64 -4.84 15.27 8.47
N GLY A 65 -5.39 15.07 7.27
CA GLY A 65 -5.16 15.92 6.11
C GLY A 65 -3.97 15.55 5.22
N THR A 66 -3.21 14.48 5.52
CA THR A 66 -2.08 14.06 4.69
C THR A 66 -2.42 12.98 3.65
N LEU A 67 -3.60 12.36 3.70
CA LEU A 67 -4.13 11.59 2.56
C LEU A 67 -4.63 12.58 1.50
N VAL A 68 -3.77 12.90 0.54
CA VAL A 68 -4.00 13.95 -0.46
C VAL A 68 -4.65 13.44 -1.75
N TRP A 69 -4.56 12.13 -2.00
CA TRP A 69 -5.11 11.50 -3.20
C TRP A 69 -5.61 10.09 -2.89
N TYR A 70 -6.75 9.72 -3.47
CA TYR A 70 -7.39 8.43 -3.27
C TYR A 70 -8.15 8.00 -4.53
N LYS A 71 -8.04 6.72 -4.93
CA LYS A 71 -8.75 6.14 -6.07
C LYS A 71 -9.11 4.68 -5.78
N GLU A 72 -10.20 4.20 -6.36
CA GLU A 72 -10.62 2.80 -6.26
C GLU A 72 -10.60 2.18 -7.65
N ARG A 73 -10.16 0.92 -7.74
CA ARG A 73 -10.20 0.10 -8.96
C ARG A 73 -10.79 -1.26 -8.57
N ASP A 74 -11.92 -1.62 -9.18
CA ASP A 74 -12.73 -2.79 -8.82
C ASP A 74 -12.40 -4.05 -9.65
N TYR A 75 -11.37 -3.98 -10.51
CA TYR A 75 -11.03 -5.04 -11.46
C TYR A 75 -9.60 -5.60 -11.30
N ALA A 76 -8.79 -5.02 -10.41
CA ALA A 76 -7.42 -5.47 -10.09
C ALA A 76 -7.31 -5.86 -8.60
N GLY A 77 -6.27 -6.63 -8.27
CA GLY A 77 -6.07 -7.18 -6.93
C GLY A 77 -4.66 -6.98 -6.36
N HIS A 78 -4.24 -7.98 -5.60
CA HIS A 78 -3.01 -7.94 -4.78
C HIS A 78 -1.75 -7.68 -5.58
N PHE A 79 -1.66 -8.18 -6.82
CA PHE A 79 -0.51 -7.95 -7.69
C PHE A 79 -0.81 -6.81 -8.68
N ALA A 80 -1.29 -5.68 -8.17
CA ALA A 80 -1.69 -4.48 -8.92
C ALA A 80 -0.80 -4.14 -10.12
N CYS A 81 0.53 -4.07 -9.94
CA CYS A 81 1.46 -3.71 -11.01
C CYS A 81 1.63 -4.79 -12.10
N LEU A 82 1.24 -6.04 -11.83
CA LEU A 82 1.20 -7.12 -12.81
C LEU A 82 -0.18 -7.26 -13.45
N GLU A 83 -1.25 -6.92 -12.72
CA GLU A 83 -2.63 -7.06 -13.15
C GLU A 83 -3.13 -5.85 -13.97
N ASP A 84 -2.75 -4.63 -13.56
CA ASP A 84 -3.08 -3.36 -14.23
C ASP A 84 -1.87 -2.40 -14.22
N PRO A 85 -0.81 -2.69 -14.99
CA PRO A 85 0.39 -1.86 -15.02
C PRO A 85 0.10 -0.45 -15.54
N GLU A 86 -0.76 -0.30 -16.55
CA GLU A 86 -1.14 0.99 -17.10
C GLU A 86 -1.86 1.86 -16.06
N GLY A 87 -2.83 1.28 -15.34
CA GLY A 87 -3.55 1.98 -14.27
C GLY A 87 -2.65 2.39 -13.11
N MET A 88 -1.69 1.54 -12.73
CA MET A 88 -0.70 1.90 -11.71
C MET A 88 0.20 3.06 -12.15
N ILE A 89 0.63 3.08 -13.42
CA ILE A 89 1.44 4.17 -13.97
C ILE A 89 0.63 5.48 -14.03
N GLU A 90 -0.64 5.41 -14.43
CA GLU A 90 -1.56 6.54 -14.42
C GLU A 90 -1.67 7.15 -13.02
N ASP A 91 -1.92 6.32 -12.00
CA ASP A 91 -2.11 6.76 -10.62
C ASP A 91 -0.84 7.40 -10.04
N ILE A 92 0.33 6.79 -10.28
CA ILE A 92 1.62 7.36 -9.87
C ILE A 92 1.85 8.72 -10.53
N ARG A 93 1.59 8.83 -11.84
CA ARG A 93 1.76 10.10 -12.58
C ARG A 93 0.83 11.18 -12.05
N GLU A 94 -0.43 10.85 -11.78
CA GLU A 94 -1.39 11.80 -11.20
C GLU A 94 -0.90 12.34 -9.85
N VAL A 95 -0.38 11.48 -8.97
CA VAL A 95 0.11 11.88 -7.65
C VAL A 95 1.35 12.76 -7.80
N VAL A 96 2.34 12.33 -8.58
CA VAL A 96 3.59 13.07 -8.74
C VAL A 96 3.35 14.43 -9.41
N ASP A 97 2.55 14.49 -10.47
CA ASP A 97 2.28 15.75 -11.19
C ASP A 97 1.54 16.78 -10.31
N LYS A 98 0.67 16.32 -9.40
CA LYS A 98 -0.10 17.20 -8.51
C LYS A 98 0.65 17.66 -7.26
N PHE A 99 1.55 16.83 -6.72
CA PHE A 99 2.09 17.02 -5.36
C PHE A 99 3.62 17.08 -5.28
N TRP A 100 4.33 16.97 -6.41
CA TRP A 100 5.78 17.16 -6.45
C TRP A 100 6.13 18.53 -7.03
N ASP A 101 6.60 19.44 -6.18
CA ASP A 101 7.12 20.73 -6.63
C ASP A 101 8.40 20.52 -7.47
N ARG A 102 8.45 21.16 -8.65
CA ARG A 102 9.60 21.11 -9.56
C ARG A 102 10.75 22.02 -9.12
#